data_AF-A0A2W7BT63-F1
#
_entry.id   AF-A0A2W7BT63-F1
#
_cell.length_a   1.000
_cell.length_b   1.000
_cell.length_c   1.000
_cell.angle_alpha   90.00
_cell.angle_beta   90.00
_cell.angle_gamma   90.00
#
_symmetry.space_group_name_H-M   'P 1'
#
loop_
_entity.id
_entity.type
_entity.pdbx_description
1 polymer ?
#
loop_
_entity_poly.entity_id
_entity_poly.type
_entity_poly.pdbx_seq_one_letter_code
_entity_poly.pdbx_strand_id
1 'polypeptide(L)'
;MPVSVRPSLAGFFAGSNPKPPVHLGTRYDTSGNFLIEPGNTVVSHLVSGSPSEAVVLAVRDRMLAMPDADRLAFTPVSSLHMTLFQGIIEYRRRLPYWPHDVPLDTSIDVMTRLYLERLKGFKGFGPFNIKVVEIVPTGLTVAGATDDDVRIMRAWRDALAVPFGYRHPDHDSYVFHITFAYQIQRLADDRAAAWQQLFDDSLALVARQAPVIEIRAPAFCGFRDMEHFEELQVLG
;
A
#
# COMPACT_ATOMS: atom_id res chain seq x y z
N MET A 1 18.85 26.98 -12.29
CA MET A 1 18.01 26.05 -13.06
C MET A 1 16.84 25.66 -12.18
N PRO A 2 15.57 25.73 -12.60
CA PRO A 2 14.50 25.10 -11.84
C PRO A 2 14.84 23.62 -11.72
N VAL A 3 14.87 23.11 -10.48
CA VAL A 3 15.15 21.69 -10.23
C VAL A 3 14.06 20.90 -10.93
N SER A 4 14.44 20.13 -11.95
CA SER A 4 13.49 19.21 -12.58
C SER A 4 13.08 18.18 -11.54
N VAL A 5 11.78 18.11 -11.30
CA VAL A 5 11.18 17.14 -10.38
C VAL A 5 11.37 15.74 -10.97
N ARG A 6 11.64 14.73 -10.13
CA ARG A 6 11.76 13.33 -10.57
C ARG A 6 10.49 12.91 -11.31
N PRO A 7 10.56 12.18 -12.44
CA PRO A 7 9.37 11.82 -13.22
C PRO A 7 8.28 11.09 -12.43
N SER A 8 8.67 10.26 -11.47
CA SER A 8 7.79 9.55 -10.54
C SER A 8 6.92 10.48 -9.68
N LEU A 9 7.40 11.69 -9.41
CA LEU A 9 6.69 12.68 -8.59
C LEU A 9 5.73 13.54 -9.41
N ALA A 10 5.84 13.57 -10.74
CA ALA A 10 5.02 14.42 -11.61
C ALA A 10 3.51 14.18 -11.43
N GLY A 11 3.09 12.95 -11.13
CA GLY A 11 1.68 12.63 -10.91
C GLY A 11 1.05 13.30 -9.67
N PHE A 12 1.86 13.83 -8.76
CA PHE A 12 1.41 14.34 -7.47
C PHE A 12 1.25 15.88 -7.44
N PHE A 13 1.75 16.59 -8.43
CA PHE A 13 1.73 18.06 -8.50
C PHE A 13 0.63 18.59 -9.43
N ALA A 14 0.09 19.76 -9.11
CA ALA A 14 -1.10 20.32 -9.74
C ALA A 14 -0.89 20.68 -11.22
N GLY A 15 0.28 21.23 -11.58
CA GLY A 15 0.57 21.65 -12.95
C GLY A 15 0.72 20.47 -13.91
N SER A 16 1.35 19.39 -13.47
CA SER A 16 1.56 18.17 -14.26
C SER A 16 0.37 17.20 -14.23
N ASN A 17 -0.46 17.26 -13.19
CA ASN A 17 -1.67 16.44 -13.09
C ASN A 17 -2.84 17.22 -12.46
N PRO A 18 -3.61 17.99 -13.25
CA PRO A 18 -4.70 18.80 -12.72
C PRO A 18 -5.94 17.98 -12.33
N LYS A 19 -5.98 16.68 -12.62
CA LYS A 19 -7.13 15.84 -12.32
C LYS A 19 -7.25 15.61 -10.81
N PRO A 20 -8.48 15.63 -10.26
CA PRO A 20 -8.69 15.33 -8.85
C PRO A 20 -8.18 13.91 -8.52
N PRO A 21 -7.76 13.66 -7.27
CA PRO A 21 -7.41 12.32 -6.81
C PRO A 21 -8.56 11.33 -7.01
N VAL A 22 -8.26 10.16 -7.57
CA VAL A 22 -9.25 9.18 -8.03
C VAL A 22 -10.17 8.67 -6.91
N HIS A 23 -9.66 8.60 -5.69
CA HIS A 23 -10.36 8.02 -4.54
C HIS A 23 -11.07 9.04 -3.64
N LEU A 24 -10.97 10.34 -3.96
CA LEU A 24 -11.65 11.39 -3.21
C LEU A 24 -13.18 11.22 -3.32
N GLY A 25 -13.88 11.24 -2.19
CA GLY A 25 -15.33 11.03 -2.08
C GLY A 25 -15.76 9.56 -2.08
N THR A 26 -14.83 8.61 -2.20
CA THR A 26 -15.10 7.16 -2.10
C THR A 26 -14.32 6.49 -0.98
N ARG A 27 -13.01 6.74 -0.89
CA ARG A 27 -12.13 6.21 0.16
C ARG A 27 -11.92 7.17 1.32
N TYR A 28 -11.92 8.47 1.03
CA TYR A 28 -11.77 9.54 2.01
C TYR A 28 -12.51 10.79 1.54
N ASP A 29 -12.92 11.64 2.48
CA ASP A 29 -13.54 12.93 2.19
C ASP A 29 -12.51 14.06 2.04
N THR A 30 -13.00 15.29 1.79
CA THR A 30 -12.15 16.48 1.65
C THR A 30 -11.50 16.95 2.95
N SER A 31 -11.94 16.42 4.09
CA SER A 31 -11.35 16.68 5.41
C SER A 31 -10.29 15.65 5.77
N GLY A 32 -10.08 14.63 4.92
CA GLY A 32 -9.15 13.54 5.15
C GLY A 32 -9.70 12.41 6.02
N ASN A 33 -11.01 12.40 6.31
CA ASN A 33 -11.62 11.28 7.04
C ASN A 33 -11.78 10.09 6.10
N PHE A 34 -11.38 8.90 6.53
CA PHE A 34 -11.61 7.68 5.76
C PHE A 34 -13.09 7.29 5.77
N LEU A 35 -13.58 6.91 4.60
CA LEU A 35 -14.96 6.51 4.36
C LEU A 35 -15.06 4.98 4.35
N ILE A 36 -16.27 4.48 4.64
CA ILE A 36 -16.55 3.05 4.62
C ILE A 36 -16.34 2.52 3.19
N GLU A 37 -15.34 1.65 3.02
CA GLU A 37 -14.99 0.98 1.78
C GLU A 37 -14.55 -0.46 2.13
N PRO A 38 -15.50 -1.34 2.51
CA PRO A 38 -15.16 -2.64 3.08
C PRO A 38 -14.56 -3.57 2.03
N GLY A 39 -13.66 -4.42 2.48
CA GLY A 39 -12.97 -5.39 1.64
C GLY A 39 -12.13 -6.38 2.43
N ASN A 40 -11.36 -7.16 1.69
CA ASN A 40 -10.35 -8.06 2.24
C ASN A 40 -9.08 -8.04 1.39
N THR A 41 -7.97 -8.53 1.94
CA THR A 41 -6.65 -8.44 1.31
C THR A 41 -5.65 -9.39 1.96
N VAL A 42 -4.51 -9.65 1.32
CA VAL A 42 -3.34 -10.24 1.96
C VAL A 42 -2.27 -9.18 2.11
N VAL A 43 -1.90 -8.87 3.35
CA VAL A 43 -0.95 -7.81 3.70
C VAL A 43 0.12 -8.32 4.66
N SER A 44 1.24 -7.62 4.71
CA SER A 44 2.28 -7.76 5.73
C SER A 44 2.42 -6.44 6.47
N HIS A 45 2.00 -6.42 7.74
CA HIS A 45 2.16 -5.27 8.63
C HIS A 45 3.64 -5.04 8.99
N LEU A 46 3.98 -3.81 9.37
CA LEU A 46 5.27 -3.55 10.02
C LEU A 46 5.38 -4.31 11.34
N VAL A 47 6.61 -4.64 11.75
CA VAL A 47 6.86 -5.19 13.09
C VAL A 47 6.88 -4.05 14.10
N SER A 48 5.86 -3.99 14.95
CA SER A 48 5.73 -2.92 15.94
C SER A 48 6.89 -2.92 16.95
N GLY A 49 7.45 -1.74 17.20
CA GLY A 49 8.62 -1.52 18.06
C GLY A 49 9.96 -1.89 17.42
N SER A 50 9.98 -2.32 16.15
CA SER A 50 11.23 -2.66 15.47
C SER A 50 12.07 -1.42 15.14
N PRO A 51 13.41 -1.54 15.06
CA PRO A 51 14.26 -0.43 14.61
C PRO A 51 13.89 0.08 13.21
N SER A 52 13.49 -0.81 12.30
CA SER A 52 13.08 -0.42 10.96
C SER A 52 11.73 0.32 10.94
N GLU A 53 10.76 -0.06 11.78
CA GLU A 53 9.52 0.70 11.97
C GLU A 53 9.83 2.13 12.44
N ALA A 54 10.72 2.32 13.43
CA ALA A 54 11.07 3.65 13.92
C ALA A 54 11.61 4.58 12.80
N VAL A 55 12.38 4.04 11.87
CA VAL A 55 12.88 4.79 10.71
C VAL A 55 11.76 5.12 9.72
N VAL A 56 10.85 4.16 9.46
CA VAL A 56 9.66 4.38 8.62
C VAL A 56 8.77 5.48 9.21
N LEU A 57 8.54 5.47 10.53
CA LEU A 57 7.79 6.51 11.23
C LEU A 57 8.50 7.86 11.18
N ALA A 58 9.82 7.91 11.31
CA ALA A 58 10.57 9.15 11.17
C ALA A 58 10.42 9.79 9.78
N VAL A 59 10.32 8.99 8.71
CA VAL A 59 9.99 9.50 7.36
C VAL A 59 8.57 10.06 7.33
N ARG A 60 7.60 9.31 7.86
CA ARG A 60 6.20 9.74 7.92
C ARG A 60 6.04 11.05 8.70
N ASP A 61 6.74 11.21 9.81
CA ASP A 61 6.72 12.42 10.64
C ASP A 61 7.33 13.63 9.91
N ARG A 62 8.40 13.43 9.13
CA ARG A 62 8.93 14.48 8.26
C ARG A 62 7.90 14.94 7.23
N MET A 63 7.16 14.00 6.63
CA MET A 63 6.09 14.34 5.68
C MET A 63 4.94 15.10 6.36
N LEU A 64 4.55 14.70 7.57
CA LEU A 64 3.54 15.41 8.38
C LEU A 64 3.98 16.83 8.77
N ALA A 65 5.28 17.06 8.94
CA ALA A 65 5.83 18.37 9.26
C ALA A 65 5.90 19.34 8.06
N MET A 66 5.55 18.88 6.85
CA MET A 66 5.50 19.76 5.68
C MET A 66 4.34 20.76 5.82
N PRO A 67 4.55 22.05 5.48
CA PRO A 67 3.50 23.08 5.60
C PRO A 67 2.20 22.77 4.87
N ASP A 68 2.27 21.98 3.80
CA ASP A 68 1.16 21.57 2.93
C ASP A 68 0.79 20.08 3.11
N ALA A 69 1.11 19.49 4.27
CA ALA A 69 0.72 18.12 4.62
C ALA A 69 -0.79 17.92 4.77
N ASP A 70 -1.55 19.01 5.00
CA ASP A 70 -3.02 19.03 5.02
C ASP A 70 -3.65 18.64 3.67
N ARG A 71 -2.86 18.62 2.58
CA ARG A 71 -3.25 18.08 1.28
C ARG A 71 -3.26 16.56 1.22
N LEU A 72 -2.82 15.88 2.28
CA LEU A 72 -2.69 14.44 2.38
C LEU A 72 -3.54 13.90 3.55
N ALA A 73 -4.35 12.87 3.29
CA ALA A 73 -5.06 12.10 4.29
C ALA A 73 -4.18 10.95 4.79
N PHE A 74 -3.54 11.11 5.95
CA PHE A 74 -2.63 10.12 6.51
C PHE A 74 -3.37 8.96 7.18
N THR A 75 -2.97 7.73 6.90
CA THR A 75 -3.48 6.54 7.58
C THR A 75 -2.93 6.44 9.01
N PRO A 76 -3.63 5.76 9.94
CA PRO A 76 -3.11 5.47 11.26
C PRO A 76 -1.80 4.67 11.21
N VAL A 77 -0.92 4.89 12.19
CA VAL A 77 0.36 4.14 12.30
C VAL A 77 0.11 2.63 12.41
N SER A 78 -0.91 2.22 13.16
CA SER A 78 -1.30 0.82 13.31
C SER A 78 -1.74 0.15 12.01
N SER A 79 -2.13 0.92 11.00
CA SER A 79 -2.58 0.40 9.72
C SER A 79 -1.47 0.30 8.68
N LEU A 80 -0.23 0.70 8.99
CA LEU A 80 0.89 0.61 8.05
C LEU A 80 1.18 -0.86 7.68
N HIS A 81 1.13 -1.13 6.38
CA HIS A 81 1.36 -2.46 5.82
C HIS A 81 1.85 -2.36 4.37
N MET A 82 2.47 -3.44 3.89
CA MET A 82 2.65 -3.69 2.47
C MET A 82 1.58 -4.68 1.99
N THR A 83 0.81 -4.32 0.96
CA THR A 83 -0.11 -5.28 0.33
C THR A 83 0.66 -6.27 -0.54
N LEU A 84 0.57 -7.56 -0.22
CA LEU A 84 1.15 -8.64 -1.01
C LEU A 84 0.20 -9.04 -2.15
N PHE A 85 -1.09 -9.18 -1.85
CA PHE A 85 -2.14 -9.50 -2.83
C PHE A 85 -3.44 -8.76 -2.50
N GLN A 86 -4.04 -8.12 -3.50
CA GLN A 86 -5.28 -7.38 -3.34
C GLN A 86 -6.47 -8.35 -3.39
N GLY A 87 -7.29 -8.36 -2.34
CA GLY A 87 -8.56 -9.06 -2.33
C GLY A 87 -9.67 -8.24 -2.99
N ILE A 88 -10.92 -8.45 -2.55
CA ILE A 88 -12.09 -7.75 -3.09
C ILE A 88 -12.43 -6.50 -2.27
N ILE A 89 -13.14 -5.54 -2.87
CA ILE A 89 -13.52 -4.26 -2.24
C ILE A 89 -14.85 -3.74 -2.81
N GLU A 90 -15.70 -3.15 -1.97
CA GLU A 90 -17.10 -2.77 -2.26
C GLU A 90 -17.28 -1.95 -3.56
N TYR A 91 -16.38 -1.00 -3.84
CA TYR A 91 -16.49 -0.12 -5.01
C TYR A 91 -15.72 -0.63 -6.25
N ARG A 92 -15.33 -1.91 -6.27
CA ARG A 92 -14.68 -2.55 -7.43
C ARG A 92 -15.24 -3.94 -7.74
N ARG A 93 -16.56 -4.09 -7.68
CA ARG A 93 -17.30 -5.32 -8.02
C ARG A 93 -17.37 -5.58 -9.53
N ARG A 94 -16.23 -5.93 -10.14
CA ARG A 94 -16.14 -6.25 -11.59
C ARG A 94 -14.95 -7.13 -11.90
N LEU A 95 -15.02 -7.89 -12.99
CA LEU A 95 -13.87 -8.63 -13.51
C LEU A 95 -12.80 -7.66 -14.07
N PRO A 96 -11.50 -8.00 -13.99
CA PRO A 96 -10.90 -9.17 -13.35
C PRO A 96 -10.50 -8.91 -11.87
N TYR A 97 -11.21 -8.03 -11.15
CA TYR A 97 -10.98 -7.70 -9.73
C TYR A 97 -11.90 -8.50 -8.78
N TRP A 98 -12.56 -9.53 -9.33
CA TRP A 98 -13.54 -10.37 -8.66
C TRP A 98 -13.44 -11.77 -9.27
N PRO A 99 -13.65 -12.85 -8.50
CA PRO A 99 -13.61 -14.20 -9.05
C PRO A 99 -14.78 -14.45 -10.01
N HIS A 100 -14.51 -15.08 -11.15
CA HIS A 100 -15.50 -15.34 -12.19
C HIS A 100 -16.60 -16.33 -11.76
N ASP A 101 -16.33 -17.15 -10.74
CA ASP A 101 -17.23 -18.19 -10.23
C ASP A 101 -18.14 -17.73 -9.10
N VAL A 102 -18.15 -16.42 -8.77
CA VAL A 102 -18.99 -15.84 -7.71
C VAL A 102 -19.75 -14.61 -8.22
N PRO A 103 -21.06 -14.48 -7.96
CA PRO A 103 -21.85 -13.29 -8.34
C PRO A 103 -21.26 -11.98 -7.80
N LEU A 104 -21.29 -10.91 -8.61
CA LEU A 104 -20.70 -9.60 -8.29
C LEU A 104 -21.42 -8.86 -7.14
N ASP A 105 -22.67 -9.21 -6.87
CA ASP A 105 -23.50 -8.69 -5.79
C ASP A 105 -23.32 -9.45 -4.47
N THR A 106 -22.47 -10.49 -4.43
CA THR A 106 -22.15 -11.22 -3.19
C THR A 106 -21.52 -10.27 -2.16
N SER A 107 -22.10 -10.19 -0.96
CA SER A 107 -21.60 -9.28 0.10
C SER A 107 -20.12 -9.53 0.46
N ILE A 108 -19.43 -8.47 0.93
CA ILE A 108 -18.03 -8.56 1.37
C ILE A 108 -17.83 -9.61 2.45
N ASP A 109 -18.77 -9.74 3.39
CA ASP A 109 -18.69 -10.72 4.48
C ASP A 109 -18.77 -12.17 3.96
N VAL A 110 -19.65 -12.43 2.99
CA VAL A 110 -19.75 -13.76 2.35
C VAL A 110 -18.47 -14.06 1.57
N MET A 111 -17.94 -13.09 0.82
CA MET A 111 -16.66 -13.24 0.12
C MET A 111 -15.50 -13.52 1.06
N THR A 112 -15.45 -12.83 2.21
CA THR A 112 -14.40 -13.01 3.21
C THR A 112 -14.45 -14.41 3.82
N ARG A 113 -15.64 -14.92 4.17
CA ARG A 113 -15.82 -16.30 4.62
C ARG A 113 -15.42 -17.32 3.55
N LEU A 114 -15.78 -17.06 2.30
CA LEU A 114 -15.39 -17.91 1.17
C LEU A 114 -13.86 -17.99 1.04
N TYR A 115 -13.15 -16.86 1.13
CA TYR A 115 -11.69 -16.88 1.04
C TYR A 115 -11.03 -17.57 2.22
N LEU A 116 -11.53 -17.43 3.44
CA LEU A 116 -11.05 -18.21 4.58
C LEU A 116 -11.15 -19.72 4.31
N GLU A 117 -12.27 -20.18 3.74
CA GLU A 117 -12.41 -21.60 3.36
C GLU A 117 -11.43 -22.00 2.24
N ARG A 118 -11.27 -21.18 1.20
CA ARG A 118 -10.33 -21.45 0.09
C ARG A 118 -8.85 -21.38 0.52
N LEU A 119 -8.54 -20.64 1.57
CA LEU A 119 -7.19 -20.49 2.12
C LEU A 119 -6.88 -21.55 3.20
N LYS A 120 -7.80 -22.46 3.53
CA LYS A 120 -7.52 -23.58 4.44
C LYS A 120 -6.39 -24.45 3.89
N GLY A 121 -5.35 -24.63 4.69
CA GLY A 121 -4.18 -25.41 4.31
C GLY A 121 -3.28 -24.75 3.26
N PHE A 122 -3.53 -23.49 2.89
CA PHE A 122 -2.64 -22.72 2.01
C PHE A 122 -1.22 -22.71 2.59
N LYS A 123 -0.24 -22.98 1.73
CA LYS A 123 1.18 -22.96 2.08
C LYS A 123 1.87 -21.78 1.40
N GLY A 124 2.59 -21.01 2.21
CA GLY A 124 3.38 -19.90 1.73
C GLY A 124 4.60 -20.33 0.94
N PHE A 125 5.33 -19.35 0.42
CA PHE A 125 6.59 -19.54 -0.29
C PHE A 125 7.81 -19.13 0.55
N GLY A 126 7.68 -19.19 1.88
CA GLY A 126 8.70 -18.79 2.84
C GLY A 126 8.72 -17.29 3.15
N PRO A 127 9.55 -16.86 4.10
CA PRO A 127 9.72 -15.45 4.44
C PRO A 127 10.41 -14.68 3.32
N PHE A 128 10.18 -13.38 3.25
CA PHE A 128 10.89 -12.46 2.37
C PHE A 128 11.12 -11.13 3.09
N ASN A 129 12.20 -10.46 2.71
CA ASN A 129 12.56 -9.14 3.19
C ASN A 129 12.29 -8.08 2.13
N ILE A 130 11.96 -6.86 2.55
CA ILE A 130 11.74 -5.74 1.63
C ILE A 130 12.71 -4.60 1.91
N LYS A 131 12.95 -3.78 0.90
CA LYS A 131 13.69 -2.51 1.00
C LYS A 131 12.91 -1.39 0.33
N VAL A 132 13.13 -0.17 0.79
CA VAL A 132 12.59 1.03 0.14
C VAL A 132 13.39 1.32 -1.12
N VAL A 133 12.70 1.50 -2.24
CA VAL A 133 13.31 1.89 -3.53
C VAL A 133 13.06 3.36 -3.84
N GLU A 134 11.93 3.90 -3.37
CA GLU A 134 11.55 5.29 -3.60
C GLU A 134 10.61 5.77 -2.49
N ILE A 135 10.62 7.08 -2.24
CA ILE A 135 9.67 7.76 -1.37
C ILE A 135 8.91 8.80 -2.20
N VAL A 136 7.58 8.75 -2.11
CA VAL A 136 6.64 9.61 -2.82
C VAL A 136 5.58 10.15 -1.84
N PRO A 137 4.75 11.14 -2.21
CA PRO A 137 3.78 11.75 -1.29
C PRO A 137 2.78 10.78 -0.64
N THR A 138 2.50 9.63 -1.26
CA THR A 138 1.60 8.61 -0.71
C THR A 138 2.29 7.59 0.20
N GLY A 139 3.62 7.59 0.29
CA GLY A 139 4.38 6.69 1.16
C GLY A 139 5.64 6.12 0.50
N LEU A 140 5.91 4.85 0.75
CA LEU A 140 7.13 4.16 0.33
C LEU A 140 6.83 3.23 -0.84
N THR A 141 7.58 3.33 -1.93
CA THR A 141 7.69 2.25 -2.90
C THR A 141 8.73 1.26 -2.39
N VAL A 142 8.40 -0.02 -2.37
CA VAL A 142 9.27 -1.09 -1.85
C VAL A 142 9.46 -2.20 -2.88
N ALA A 143 10.50 -2.99 -2.69
CA ALA A 143 10.77 -4.21 -3.46
C ALA A 143 11.41 -5.27 -2.57
N GLY A 144 11.54 -6.50 -3.06
CA GLY A 144 12.36 -7.51 -2.39
C GLY A 144 13.78 -6.98 -2.13
N ALA A 145 14.31 -7.24 -0.93
CA ALA A 145 15.63 -6.76 -0.55
C ALA A 145 16.73 -7.35 -1.47
N THR A 146 16.57 -8.63 -1.83
CA THR A 146 17.39 -9.40 -2.76
C THR A 146 16.58 -9.94 -3.95
N ASP A 147 17.26 -10.48 -4.96
CA ASP A 147 16.60 -11.16 -6.09
C ASP A 147 15.81 -12.40 -5.65
N ASP A 148 16.24 -13.06 -4.57
CA ASP A 148 15.51 -14.21 -4.01
C ASP A 148 14.21 -13.77 -3.33
N ASP A 149 14.24 -12.64 -2.60
CA ASP A 149 13.02 -12.04 -2.03
C ASP A 149 12.03 -11.67 -3.15
N VAL A 150 12.51 -11.07 -4.25
CA VAL A 150 11.68 -10.75 -5.42
C VAL A 150 11.03 -12.02 -6.00
N ARG A 151 11.79 -13.10 -6.13
CA ARG A 151 11.29 -14.40 -6.60
C ARG A 151 10.24 -14.99 -5.64
N ILE A 152 10.48 -14.93 -4.33
CA ILE A 152 9.56 -15.40 -3.30
C ILE A 152 8.25 -14.59 -3.32
N MET A 153 8.33 -13.26 -3.34
CA MET A 153 7.16 -12.38 -3.41
C MET A 153 6.30 -12.64 -4.65
N ARG A 154 6.93 -12.90 -5.80
CA ARG A 154 6.22 -13.30 -7.03
C ARG A 154 5.51 -14.65 -6.84
N ALA A 155 6.22 -15.65 -6.32
CA ALA A 155 5.65 -16.98 -6.09
C ALA A 155 4.46 -16.94 -5.12
N TRP A 156 4.54 -16.14 -4.05
CA TRP A 156 3.41 -15.85 -3.16
C TRP A 156 2.20 -15.32 -3.93
N ARG A 157 2.39 -14.29 -4.76
CA ARG A 157 1.29 -13.68 -5.54
C ARG A 157 0.67 -14.66 -6.51
N ASP A 158 1.49 -15.42 -7.22
CA ASP A 158 1.02 -16.43 -8.17
C ASP A 158 0.19 -17.53 -7.49
N ALA A 159 0.63 -17.96 -6.31
CA ALA A 159 -0.10 -18.95 -5.53
C ALA A 159 -1.40 -18.39 -4.95
N LEU A 160 -1.41 -17.13 -4.47
CA LEU A 160 -2.61 -16.47 -3.96
C LEU A 160 -3.67 -16.25 -5.04
N ALA A 161 -3.27 -16.06 -6.31
CA ALA A 161 -4.22 -15.92 -7.41
C ALA A 161 -5.12 -17.17 -7.59
N VAL A 162 -4.67 -18.35 -7.15
CA VAL A 162 -5.43 -19.61 -7.27
C VAL A 162 -6.67 -19.64 -6.35
N PRO A 163 -6.55 -19.53 -5.01
CA PRO A 163 -7.72 -19.48 -4.14
C PRO A 163 -8.54 -18.20 -4.35
N PHE A 164 -7.92 -17.07 -4.69
CA PHE A 164 -8.68 -15.85 -4.98
C PHE A 164 -9.49 -15.93 -6.28
N GLY A 165 -9.02 -16.71 -7.26
CA GLY A 165 -9.75 -17.02 -8.50
C GLY A 165 -9.66 -15.92 -9.57
N TYR A 166 -8.71 -14.99 -9.44
CA TYR A 166 -8.47 -13.91 -10.41
C TYR A 166 -7.04 -13.37 -10.33
N ARG A 167 -6.66 -12.60 -11.35
CA ARG A 167 -5.44 -11.78 -11.41
C ARG A 167 -5.80 -10.38 -11.89
N HIS A 168 -5.28 -9.36 -11.24
CA HIS A 168 -5.41 -7.99 -11.75
C HIS A 168 -4.58 -7.81 -13.03
N PRO A 169 -4.90 -6.82 -13.89
CA PRO A 169 -4.13 -6.59 -15.12
C PRO A 169 -2.64 -6.30 -14.89
N ASP A 170 -2.30 -5.78 -13.72
CA ASP A 170 -0.94 -5.47 -13.26
C ASP A 170 -0.32 -6.60 -12.41
N HIS A 171 -0.85 -7.83 -12.45
CA HIS A 171 -0.40 -8.91 -11.56
C HIS A 171 1.12 -9.13 -11.60
N ASP A 172 1.70 -9.18 -12.80
CA ASP A 172 3.14 -9.43 -13.01
C ASP A 172 4.01 -8.16 -12.87
N SER A 173 3.39 -6.98 -12.90
CA SER A 173 4.04 -5.66 -12.88
C SER A 173 3.69 -4.83 -11.63
N TYR A 174 3.10 -5.47 -10.62
CA TYR A 174 2.60 -4.81 -9.43
C TYR A 174 3.73 -4.09 -8.67
N VAL A 175 3.48 -2.82 -8.38
CA VAL A 175 4.40 -1.98 -7.62
C VAL A 175 4.06 -2.11 -6.13
N PHE A 176 4.91 -2.79 -5.39
CA PHE A 176 4.75 -2.90 -3.94
C PHE A 176 5.00 -1.55 -3.26
N HIS A 177 4.19 -1.27 -2.26
CA HIS A 177 4.28 -0.02 -1.52
C HIS A 177 3.73 -0.16 -0.11
N ILE A 178 4.16 0.74 0.77
CA ILE A 178 3.58 0.99 2.09
C ILE A 178 2.92 2.36 2.03
N THR A 179 1.60 2.39 2.17
CA THR A 179 0.84 3.63 2.10
C THR A 179 0.93 4.38 3.43
N PHE A 180 1.38 5.63 3.40
CA PHE A 180 1.29 6.56 4.51
C PHE A 180 0.07 7.46 4.41
N ALA A 181 -0.29 7.86 3.19
CA ALA A 181 -1.34 8.83 2.96
C ALA A 181 -1.93 8.73 1.55
N TYR A 182 -3.09 9.37 1.37
CA TYR A 182 -3.69 9.63 0.06
C TYR A 182 -3.80 11.12 -0.20
N GLN A 183 -3.69 11.56 -1.46
CA GLN A 183 -3.85 12.99 -1.78
C GLN A 183 -5.32 13.40 -1.68
N ILE A 184 -5.63 14.37 -0.83
CA ILE A 184 -6.90 15.11 -0.85
C ILE A 184 -6.87 16.12 -2.00
N GLN A 185 -5.73 16.80 -2.16
CA GLN A 185 -5.43 17.69 -3.27
C GLN A 185 -4.03 17.41 -3.81
N ARG A 186 -3.80 17.76 -5.08
CA ARG A 186 -2.45 17.80 -5.63
C ARG A 186 -1.58 18.81 -4.86
N LEU A 187 -0.30 18.50 -4.73
CA LEU A 187 0.68 19.40 -4.15
C LEU A 187 0.92 20.58 -5.09
N ALA A 188 1.25 21.74 -4.53
CA ALA A 188 1.50 22.94 -5.33
C ALA A 188 2.89 22.85 -6.00
N ASP A 189 3.00 23.31 -7.25
CA ASP A 189 4.21 23.15 -8.06
C ASP A 189 5.42 23.89 -7.48
N ASP A 190 5.19 25.03 -6.81
CA ASP A 190 6.21 25.81 -6.10
C ASP A 190 6.79 25.08 -4.88
N ARG A 191 6.10 24.04 -4.38
CA ARG A 191 6.57 23.16 -3.29
C ARG A 191 7.39 21.97 -3.79
N ALA A 192 7.48 21.74 -5.09
CA ALA A 192 8.03 20.50 -5.61
C ALA A 192 9.50 20.27 -5.26
N ALA A 193 10.32 21.32 -5.28
CA ALA A 193 11.71 21.24 -4.85
C ALA A 193 11.85 20.87 -3.36
N ALA A 194 10.98 21.40 -2.50
CA ALA A 194 11.01 21.13 -1.06
C ALA A 194 10.61 19.68 -0.75
N TRP A 195 9.56 19.17 -1.40
CA TRP A 195 9.15 17.77 -1.29
C TRP A 195 10.22 16.81 -1.82
N GLN A 196 10.82 17.12 -2.98
CA GLN A 196 11.89 16.30 -3.53
C GLN A 196 13.10 16.22 -2.58
N GLN A 197 13.53 17.36 -2.03
CA GLN A 197 14.62 17.38 -1.05
C GLN A 197 14.31 16.52 0.18
N LEU A 198 13.10 16.62 0.73
CA LEU A 198 12.65 15.79 1.85
C LEU A 198 12.71 14.30 1.50
N PHE A 199 12.27 13.90 0.30
CA PHE A 199 12.28 12.52 -0.14
C PHE A 199 13.70 11.99 -0.37
N ASP A 200 14.59 12.79 -0.95
CA ASP A 200 15.99 12.42 -1.16
C ASP A 200 16.72 12.22 0.18
N ASP A 201 16.54 13.16 1.13
CA ASP A 201 17.12 13.07 2.47
C ASP A 201 16.55 11.90 3.29
N SER A 202 15.26 11.60 3.10
CA SER A 202 14.58 10.48 3.77
C SER A 202 14.98 9.14 3.17
N LEU A 203 15.18 9.06 1.85
CA LEU A 203 15.68 7.85 1.21
C LEU A 203 17.12 7.55 1.66
N ALA A 204 17.96 8.58 1.78
CA ALA A 204 19.30 8.45 2.34
C ALA A 204 19.28 8.02 3.82
N LEU A 205 18.31 8.50 4.62
CA LEU A 205 18.13 8.06 6.00
C LEU A 205 17.78 6.57 6.07
N VAL A 206 16.76 6.15 5.31
CA VAL A 206 16.31 4.75 5.28
C VAL A 206 17.44 3.83 4.84
N ALA A 207 18.15 4.17 3.75
CA ALA A 207 19.26 3.35 3.26
C ALA A 207 20.37 3.13 4.30
N ARG A 208 20.60 4.08 5.21
CA ARG A 208 21.61 3.96 6.27
C ARG A 208 21.11 3.22 7.51
N GLN A 209 19.85 3.43 7.91
CA GLN A 209 19.35 2.99 9.22
C GLN A 209 18.38 1.80 9.16
N ALA A 210 17.69 1.62 8.04
CA ALA A 210 16.78 0.52 7.79
C ALA A 210 16.92 0.02 6.33
N PRO A 211 18.11 -0.52 5.96
CA PRO A 211 18.34 -1.05 4.61
C PRO A 211 17.41 -2.24 4.27
N VAL A 212 16.86 -2.89 5.29
CA VAL A 212 15.77 -3.85 5.23
C VAL A 212 14.66 -3.37 6.17
N ILE A 213 13.42 -3.44 5.71
CA ILE A 213 12.24 -3.16 6.53
C ILE A 213 11.66 -4.48 7.04
N GLU A 214 11.55 -4.60 8.36
CA GLU A 214 10.97 -5.77 9.01
C GLU A 214 9.45 -5.73 8.87
N ILE A 215 8.91 -6.82 8.33
CA ILE A 215 7.48 -7.01 8.13
C ILE A 215 7.04 -8.35 8.71
N ARG A 216 5.80 -8.39 9.18
CA ARG A 216 5.16 -9.61 9.68
C ARG A 216 4.87 -10.57 8.53
N ALA A 217 4.67 -11.84 8.90
CA ALA A 217 4.21 -12.86 7.96
C ALA A 217 2.93 -12.39 7.24
N PRO A 218 2.76 -12.70 5.94
CA PRO A 218 1.55 -12.33 5.22
C PRO A 218 0.29 -12.85 5.91
N ALA A 219 -0.72 -12.01 6.06
CA ALA A 219 -1.99 -12.38 6.66
C ALA A 219 -3.16 -12.00 5.76
N PHE A 220 -4.13 -12.89 5.61
CA PHE A 220 -5.43 -12.54 5.05
C PHE A 220 -6.20 -11.71 6.08
N CYS A 221 -6.60 -10.52 5.67
CA CYS A 221 -7.23 -9.52 6.52
C CYS A 221 -8.57 -9.06 5.97
N GLY A 222 -9.49 -8.73 6.87
CA GLY A 222 -10.69 -7.95 6.56
C GLY A 222 -10.52 -6.49 6.97
N PHE A 223 -11.17 -5.57 6.27
CA PHE A 223 -11.15 -4.15 6.64
C PHE A 223 -12.48 -3.48 6.30
N ARG A 224 -12.83 -2.46 7.08
CA ARG A 224 -14.03 -1.63 6.88
C ARG A 224 -13.74 -0.37 6.04
N ASP A 225 -12.54 0.15 6.20
CA ASP A 225 -11.97 1.36 5.60
C ASP A 225 -10.44 1.22 5.68
N MET A 226 -9.67 2.31 5.48
CA MET A 226 -8.21 2.25 5.46
C MET A 226 -7.56 2.43 6.84
N GLU A 227 -8.34 2.51 7.93
CA GLU A 227 -7.84 2.79 9.27
C GLU A 227 -7.36 1.54 10.01
N HIS A 228 -7.88 0.36 9.66
CA HIS A 228 -7.54 -0.89 10.33
C HIS A 228 -7.70 -2.11 9.42
N PHE A 229 -6.73 -3.02 9.49
CA PHE A 229 -6.73 -4.30 8.77
C PHE A 229 -6.67 -5.41 9.80
N GLU A 230 -7.80 -6.09 10.00
CA GLU A 230 -7.93 -7.15 11.00
C GLU A 230 -7.38 -8.46 10.43
N GLU A 231 -6.34 -9.00 11.05
CA GLU A 231 -5.77 -10.30 10.66
C GLU A 231 -6.76 -11.44 10.97
N LEU A 232 -7.29 -12.06 9.92
CA LEU A 232 -8.22 -13.19 10.04
C LEU A 232 -7.50 -14.54 9.96
N GLN A 233 -6.44 -14.62 9.15
CA GLN A 233 -5.63 -15.82 9.01
C GLN A 233 -4.20 -15.44 8.60
N VAL A 234 -3.22 -15.73 9.47
CA VAL A 234 -1.79 -15.66 9.10
C VAL A 234 -1.47 -16.81 8.14
N LEU A 235 -0.77 -16.51 7.05
CA LEU A 235 -0.42 -17.45 5.98
C LEU A 235 1.03 -17.91 6.14
N GLY A 236 1.25 -19.22 6.15
CA GLY A 236 2.55 -19.86 6.39
C GLY A 236 2.55 -21.34 6.01
#